data_AF-A0ABD2NZP6-F1
#
_entry.id   AF-A0ABD2NZP6-F1
#
_cell.length_a   1.000
_cell.length_b   1.000
_cell.length_c   1.000
_cell.angle_alpha   90.00
_cell.angle_beta   90.00
_cell.angle_gamma   90.00
#
_symmetry.space_group_name_H-M   'P 1'
#
loop_
_entity.id
_entity.type
_entity.pdbx_description
1 polymer ?
#
loop_
_entity_poly.entity_id
_entity_poly.type
_entity_poly.pdbx_seq_one_letter_code
_entity_poly.pdbx_strand_id
1 'polypeptide(L)' 'AGLLGVQILWTKEAEIALKRSKIDKTIMKITNQRFLDLLNSLIDLTSKDLAKMRRTQFETMVTIHVHQ' A
#
# COMPACT_ATOMS: atom_id res chain seq x y z
N ALA A 1 -12.99 1.83 -8.31
CA ALA A 1 -12.70 0.41 -7.98
C ALA A 1 -11.28 0.21 -7.44
N GLY A 2 -10.24 0.83 -8.02
CA GLY A 2 -8.84 0.63 -7.59
C GLY A 2 -8.53 0.93 -6.12
N LEU A 3 -8.85 2.14 -5.62
CA LEU A 3 -8.53 2.55 -4.25
C LEU A 3 -9.10 1.61 -3.17
N LEU A 4 -10.38 1.26 -3.27
CA LEU A 4 -11.03 0.39 -2.29
C LEU A 4 -10.41 -1.01 -2.29
N GLY A 5 -10.05 -1.53 -3.46
CA GLY A 5 -9.39 -2.84 -3.58
C GLY A 5 -8.02 -2.85 -2.94
N VAL A 6 -7.21 -1.80 -3.15
CA VAL A 6 -5.89 -1.67 -2.53
C VAL A 6 -6.01 -1.53 -1.00
N GLN A 7 -7.00 -0.78 -0.52
CA GLN A 7 -7.29 -0.62 0.90
C GLN A 7 -7.69 -1.94 1.57
N ILE A 8 -8.61 -2.71 0.96
CA ILE A 8 -9.03 -4.02 1.48
C ILE A 8 -7.85 -5.00 1.48
N LEU A 9 -7.04 -5.00 0.43
CA LEU A 9 -5.83 -5.84 0.36
C LEU A 9 -4.87 -5.51 1.51
N TRP A 10 -4.58 -4.22 1.71
CA TRP A 10 -3.71 -3.76 2.79
C TRP A 10 -4.21 -4.22 4.16
N THR A 11 -5.46 -3.94 4.49
CA THR A 11 -6.04 -4.31 5.79
C THR A 11 -5.99 -5.82 6.02
N LYS A 12 -6.30 -6.61 4.99
CA LYS A 12 -6.25 -8.08 5.06
C LYS A 12 -4.83 -8.60 5.32
N GLU A 13 -3.84 -8.11 4.57
CA GLU A 13 -2.45 -8.56 4.73
C GLU A 13 -1.87 -8.16 6.10
N ALA A 14 -2.20 -6.96 6.59
CA ALA A 14 -1.83 -6.51 7.93
C ALA A 14 -2.44 -7.40 9.02
N GLU A 15 -3.73 -7.74 8.90
CA GLU A 15 -4.42 -8.61 9.85
C GLU A 15 -3.80 -10.02 9.89
N ILE A 16 -3.48 -10.59 8.72
CA ILE A 16 -2.83 -11.90 8.62
C ILE A 16 -1.44 -11.86 9.26
N ALA A 17 -0.66 -10.81 8.98
CA ALA A 17 0.66 -10.64 9.56
C ALA A 17 0.60 -10.52 11.09
N LEU A 18 -0.35 -9.72 11.62
CA LEU A 18 -0.59 -9.58 13.05
C LEU A 18 -0.94 -10.91 13.70
N LYS A 19 -1.83 -11.70 13.11
CA LYS A 19 -2.19 -13.04 13.63
C LYS A 19 -0.99 -13.99 13.67
N ARG A 20 -0.10 -13.90 12.67
CA ARG A 20 1.10 -14.75 12.55
C ARG A 20 2.30 -14.26 13.35
N SER A 21 2.32 -13.00 13.77
CA SER A 21 3.44 -12.37 14.48
C SER A 21 3.86 -13.09 15.77
N LYS A 22 2.93 -13.81 16.41
CA LYS A 22 3.19 -14.62 17.61
C LYS A 22 4.11 -15.81 17.35
N ILE A 23 4.14 -16.30 16.11
CA ILE A 23 4.91 -17.47 15.70
C ILE A 23 6.13 -17.01 14.90
N ASP A 24 5.91 -16.14 13.91
CA ASP A 24 6.96 -15.59 13.06
C ASP A 24 7.24 -14.14 13.45
N LYS A 25 8.37 -13.90 14.12
CA LYS A 25 8.78 -12.56 14.56
C LYS A 25 9.16 -11.63 13.40
N THR A 26 9.37 -12.15 12.19
CA THR A 26 9.79 -11.39 11.02
C THR A 26 8.64 -11.00 10.10
N ILE A 27 7.47 -11.66 10.21
CA ILE A 27 6.34 -11.46 9.29
C ILE A 27 5.88 -10.00 9.22
N MET A 28 5.86 -9.29 10.34
CA MET A 28 5.47 -7.87 10.37
C MET A 28 6.44 -7.00 9.58
N LYS A 29 7.74 -7.27 9.69
CA LYS A 29 8.78 -6.56 8.92
C LYS A 29 8.65 -6.84 7.43
N ILE A 30 8.42 -8.11 7.07
CA ILE A 30 8.24 -8.53 5.68
C ILE A 30 6.99 -7.89 5.06
N THR A 31 5.87 -7.91 5.77
CA THR A 31 4.62 -7.29 5.31
C THR A 31 4.78 -5.77 5.17
N ASN A 32 5.45 -5.12 6.12
CA ASN A 32 5.77 -3.70 6.01
C ASN A 32 6.67 -3.38 4.81
N GLN A 33 7.63 -4.25 4.47
CA GLN A 33 8.45 -4.05 3.27
C GLN A 33 7.60 -4.10 2.00
N ARG A 34 6.69 -5.07 1.88
CA ARG A 34 5.77 -5.17 0.72
C ARG A 34 4.90 -3.93 0.56
N PHE A 35 4.46 -3.40 1.69
CA PHE A 35 3.69 -2.16 1.78
C PHE A 35 4.49 -0.94 1.30
N LEU A 36 5.76 -0.84 1.69
CA LEU A 36 6.67 0.18 1.18
C LEU A 36 6.93 0.03 -0.32
N ASP A 37 7.10 -1.19 -0.82
CA ASP A 37 7.33 -1.45 -2.25
C ASP A 37 6.12 -1.03 -3.09
N LEU A 38 4.90 -1.26 -2.60
CA LEU A 38 3.67 -0.78 -3.21
C LEU A 38 3.60 0.74 -3.22
N LEU A 39 3.92 1.39 -2.09
CA LEU A 39 3.93 2.85 -1.99
C LEU A 39 4.92 3.47 -2.99
N ASN A 40 6.14 2.93 -3.07
CA ASN A 40 7.15 3.40 -4.02
C ASN A 40 6.68 3.20 -5.47
N SER A 41 6.03 2.07 -5.77
CA SER A 41 5.43 1.84 -7.09
C SER A 41 4.35 2.88 -7.44
N LEU A 42 3.53 3.29 -6.47
CA LEU A 42 2.53 4.33 -6.67
C LEU A 42 3.17 5.71 -6.87
N ILE A 43 4.23 6.03 -6.11
CA ILE A 43 5.02 7.26 -6.28
C ILE A 43 5.61 7.30 -7.69
N ASP A 44 6.24 6.23 -8.17
CA ASP A 44 6.83 6.17 -9.51
C ASP A 44 5.78 6.38 -10.62
N LEU A 45 4.53 5.97 -10.39
CA LEU A 45 3.44 6.23 -11.33
C LEU A 45 3.08 7.73 -11.39
N THR A 46 3.21 8.48 -10.29
CA THR A 46 2.94 9.93 -10.29
C THR A 46 3.92 10.75 -11.13
N SER A 47 5.14 10.24 -11.32
CA SER A 47 6.18 10.88 -12.16
C SER A 47 5.97 10.66 -13.66
N LYS A 48 5.04 9.79 -14.06
CA LYS A 48 4.72 9.55 -15.48
C LYS A 48 3.76 10.61 -16.01
N ASP A 49 3.69 10.72 -17.33
CA ASP A 49 2.69 11.56 -17.97
C ASP A 49 1.32 10.90 -17.87
N LEU A 50 0.40 11.54 -17.15
CA LEU A 50 -0.88 10.98 -16.73
C LEU A 50 -1.98 12.02 -16.94
N ALA A 51 -3.16 11.56 -17.36
CA ALA A 51 -4.36 12.37 -17.33
C ALA A 51 -4.65 12.90 -15.91
N LYS A 52 -5.13 14.15 -15.80
CA LYS A 52 -5.38 14.86 -14.53
C LYS A 52 -6.10 14.00 -13.48
N MET A 53 -7.17 13.31 -13.89
CA MET A 53 -7.94 12.43 -13.00
C MET A 53 -7.13 11.28 -12.43
N ARG A 54 -6.26 10.67 -13.23
CA ARG A 54 -5.43 9.53 -12.82
C ARG A 54 -4.30 10.00 -11.90
N ARG A 55 -3.75 11.19 -12.13
CA ARG A 55 -2.77 11.84 -11.23
C ARG A 55 -3.37 12.06 -9.83
N THR A 56 -4.54 12.71 -9.74
CA THR A 56 -5.23 12.93 -8.46
C THR A 56 -5.54 11.62 -7.73
N GLN A 57 -5.93 10.57 -8.47
CA GLN A 57 -6.17 9.25 -7.88
C GLN A 57 -4.90 8.64 -7.27
N PHE A 58 -3.76 8.69 -7.96
CA PHE A 58 -2.49 8.19 -7.42
C PHE A 58 -1.98 9.02 -6.24
N GLU A 59 -2.04 10.35 -6.31
CA GLU A 59 -1.66 11.22 -5.20
C GLU A 59 -2.52 10.99 -3.95
N THR A 60 -3.82 10.74 -4.14
CA THR A 60 -4.73 10.38 -3.05
C THR A 60 -4.34 9.02 -2.45
N MET A 61 -4.05 8.02 -3.29
CA MET A 61 -3.59 6.69 -2.83
C MET A 61 -2.26 6.78 -2.07
N VAL A 62 -1.30 7.56 -2.57
CA VAL A 62 -0.01 7.81 -1.89
C VAL A 62 -0.24 8.47 -0.54
N THR A 63 -1.03 9.55 -0.49
CA THR A 63 -1.33 10.26 0.77
C THR A 63 -1.92 9.31 1.80
N ILE A 64 -2.89 8.47 1.41
CA ILE A 64 -3.50 7.52 2.35
C ILE A 64 -2.47 6.50 2.84
N HIS A 65 -1.69 5.88 1.95
CA HIS A 65 -0.72 4.85 2.33
C HIS A 65 0.45 5.35 3.15
N VAL A 66 0.86 6.61 3.01
CA VAL A 66 1.91 7.22 3.86
C VAL A 66 1.48 7.29 5.33
N HIS A 67 0.17 7.42 5.60
CA HIS A 67 -0.36 7.52 6.96
C HIS A 67 -0.75 6.17 7.58
N GLN A 68 -0.69 5.07 6.82
CA GLN A 68 -1.01 3.72 7.30
C GLN A 68 0.18 3.05 7.97
#